data_AF-A0A9D7EJY8-F1
#
_entry.id   AF-A0A9D7EJY8-F1
#
_cell.length_a   1.000
_cell.length_b   1.000
_cell.length_c   1.000
_cell.angle_alpha   90.00
_cell.angle_beta   90.00
_cell.angle_gamma   90.00
#
_symmetry.space_group_name_H-M   'P 1'
#
loop_
_entity.id
_entity.type
_entity.pdbx_description
1 polymer ?
#
loop_
_entity_poly.entity_id
_entity_poly.type
_entity_poly.pdbx_seq_one_letter_code
_entity_poly.pdbx_strand_id
1 'polypeptide(L)'
;MRFLLNRILLFTTALALIVSVAAQAEKKADSSQAAEPKIIKPEPAKVSNKGRPTLLMAGDTIVTTSGLKYIEIKPGTGGSPQKGQRVTVHYVGTLLDGKIFSSSRTNGAPFEFAIGVGQVIKGWDEGISSMKIGGTRKFIIPAELAYADKGHPAGVPPNATIVFEVELLGIR
;
A
#
# COMPACT_ATOMS: atom_id res chain seq x y z
N MET A 1 7.17 56.45 -29.46
CA MET A 1 7.02 56.28 -30.92
C MET A 1 8.40 56.31 -31.53
N ARG A 2 8.78 55.24 -32.29
CA ARG A 2 9.68 55.30 -33.46
C ARG A 2 11.16 55.64 -33.16
N PHE A 3 12.20 54.89 -33.51
CA PHE A 3 12.48 53.89 -34.54
C PHE A 3 13.70 53.07 -34.05
N LEU A 4 13.66 51.74 -34.15
CA LEU A 4 14.50 50.96 -35.08
C LEU A 4 15.90 51.54 -35.35
N LEU A 5 16.93 50.83 -34.91
CA LEU A 5 18.00 50.28 -35.75
C LEU A 5 19.05 49.65 -34.82
N ASN A 6 18.94 48.33 -34.55
CA ASN A 6 20.09 47.59 -34.02
C ASN A 6 20.70 46.77 -35.17
N ARG A 7 21.99 46.99 -35.35
CA ARG A 7 22.81 46.62 -36.50
C ARG A 7 23.30 45.18 -36.31
N ILE A 8 23.08 44.36 -37.34
CA ILE A 8 23.96 43.31 -37.89
C ILE A 8 25.19 42.97 -37.01
N LEU A 9 25.27 41.73 -36.49
CA LEU A 9 26.47 40.91 -36.64
C LEU A 9 26.20 39.41 -36.38
N LEU A 10 26.65 38.60 -37.35
CA LEU A 10 26.67 37.14 -37.46
C LEU A 10 27.38 36.46 -36.28
N PHE A 11 26.86 35.38 -35.70
CA PHE A 11 27.67 34.32 -35.07
C PHE A 11 26.95 32.95 -35.05
N THR A 12 27.49 32.04 -35.88
CA THR A 12 27.73 30.61 -35.63
C THR A 12 26.57 29.63 -35.47
N THR A 13 26.49 28.74 -36.46
CA THR A 13 25.81 27.44 -36.53
C THR A 13 26.22 26.50 -35.38
N ALA A 14 25.24 25.93 -34.66
CA ALA A 14 25.44 24.75 -33.84
C ALA A 14 24.50 23.64 -34.33
N LEU A 15 25.09 22.70 -35.08
CA LEU A 15 24.51 21.46 -35.55
C LEU A 15 24.65 20.42 -34.42
N ALA A 16 23.55 20.04 -33.77
CA ALA A 16 23.52 18.92 -32.82
C ALA A 16 22.84 17.71 -33.47
N LEU A 17 23.64 16.70 -33.79
CA LEU A 17 23.24 15.43 -34.39
C LEU A 17 22.53 14.52 -33.37
N ILE A 18 21.22 14.37 -33.58
CA ILE A 18 20.40 13.15 -33.62
C ILE A 18 20.97 11.87 -32.97
N VAL A 19 20.27 11.45 -31.90
CA VAL A 19 19.75 10.11 -31.54
C VAL A 19 20.53 8.88 -32.03
N SER A 20 20.93 8.02 -31.08
CA SER A 20 21.10 6.59 -31.31
C SER A 20 20.40 5.79 -30.21
N VAL A 21 19.29 5.16 -30.59
CA VAL A 21 18.61 4.07 -29.86
C VAL A 21 19.21 2.76 -30.38
N ALA A 22 19.67 1.90 -29.48
CA ALA A 22 19.94 0.50 -29.76
C ALA A 22 19.19 -0.36 -28.73
N ALA A 23 18.14 -1.02 -29.23
CA ALA A 23 17.38 -2.04 -28.56
C ALA A 23 17.91 -3.43 -28.98
N GLN A 24 18.04 -4.35 -28.04
CA GLN A 24 18.12 -5.81 -28.26
C GLN A 24 17.81 -6.48 -26.91
N ALA A 25 16.62 -7.02 -26.68
CA ALA A 25 16.02 -8.25 -27.20
C ALA A 25 16.57 -9.53 -26.53
N GLU A 26 15.64 -10.21 -25.86
CA GLU A 26 15.75 -11.38 -24.99
C GLU A 26 16.22 -12.65 -25.72
N LYS A 27 16.87 -13.55 -24.98
CA LYS A 27 16.98 -14.97 -25.35
C LYS A 27 16.35 -15.88 -24.29
N LYS A 28 15.35 -16.62 -24.78
CA LYS A 28 14.64 -17.77 -24.21
C LYS A 28 15.51 -19.02 -24.04
N ALA A 29 15.03 -19.92 -23.17
CA ALA A 29 14.94 -21.40 -23.26
C ALA A 29 15.41 -22.04 -21.93
N ASP A 30 14.56 -22.63 -21.08
CA ASP A 30 13.62 -23.77 -21.23
C ASP A 30 14.25 -25.12 -20.79
N SER A 31 13.38 -26.01 -20.35
CA SER A 31 13.51 -27.39 -19.87
C SER A 31 13.59 -27.54 -18.35
N SER A 32 12.88 -28.46 -17.70
CA SER A 32 11.78 -29.36 -18.09
C SER A 32 11.43 -30.14 -16.80
N GLN A 33 10.15 -30.36 -16.50
CA GLN A 33 9.56 -31.70 -16.52
C GLN A 33 8.19 -31.76 -15.84
N ALA A 34 7.28 -32.40 -16.58
CA ALA A 34 5.91 -32.73 -16.24
C ALA A 34 5.81 -34.02 -15.42
N ALA A 35 4.75 -34.15 -14.61
CA ALA A 35 3.86 -35.32 -14.57
C ALA A 35 2.76 -35.14 -13.49
N GLU A 36 1.51 -35.03 -13.92
CA GLU A 36 0.30 -35.47 -13.20
C GLU A 36 0.04 -36.97 -13.51
N PRO A 37 -0.97 -37.69 -12.96
CA PRO A 37 -1.80 -37.50 -11.75
C PRO A 37 -2.04 -38.82 -10.95
N LYS A 38 -2.57 -38.77 -9.71
CA LYS A 38 -3.61 -39.72 -9.26
C LYS A 38 -4.42 -39.27 -8.03
N ILE A 39 -5.72 -39.51 -8.17
CA ILE A 39 -6.86 -39.15 -7.34
C ILE A 39 -6.89 -39.87 -5.99
N ILE A 40 -7.04 -39.12 -4.88
CA ILE A 40 -7.82 -39.53 -3.70
C ILE A 40 -8.39 -38.26 -3.00
N LYS A 41 -9.71 -38.19 -2.85
CA LYS A 41 -10.45 -37.38 -1.85
C LYS A 41 -11.40 -38.36 -1.13
N PRO A 42 -11.92 -38.11 0.09
CA PRO A 42 -11.75 -36.92 0.94
C PRO A 42 -11.53 -37.17 2.46
N GLU A 43 -11.28 -36.07 3.19
CA GLU A 43 -11.60 -35.82 4.63
C GLU A 43 -10.70 -36.45 5.74
N PRO A 44 -10.71 -35.96 7.01
CA PRO A 44 -10.55 -34.60 7.56
C PRO A 44 -9.29 -34.47 8.45
N ALA A 45 -8.97 -33.22 8.83
CA ALA A 45 -8.17 -32.83 10.00
C ALA A 45 -6.67 -33.17 10.00
N LYS A 46 -5.85 -32.16 9.67
CA LYS A 46 -4.88 -31.58 10.61
C LYS A 46 -4.21 -30.34 10.00
N VAL A 47 -4.21 -29.28 10.80
CA VAL A 47 -3.47 -28.03 10.61
C VAL A 47 -2.05 -28.34 10.15
N SER A 48 -1.65 -27.79 9.00
CA SER A 48 -0.24 -27.76 8.60
C SER A 48 0.08 -26.41 7.98
N ASN A 49 0.65 -25.54 8.81
CA ASN A 49 1.28 -24.29 8.41
C ASN A 49 2.41 -24.58 7.41
N LYS A 50 2.35 -24.06 6.18
CA LYS A 50 3.56 -23.78 5.38
C LYS A 50 3.29 -22.63 4.40
N GLY A 51 4.10 -21.58 4.54
CA GLY A 51 4.12 -20.42 3.64
C GLY A 51 3.70 -19.09 4.26
N ARG A 52 4.28 -18.69 5.41
CA ARG A 52 4.21 -17.27 5.85
C ARG A 52 5.52 -16.58 5.44
N PRO A 53 5.48 -15.43 4.75
CA PRO A 53 6.60 -14.52 4.78
C PRO A 53 6.72 -14.03 6.22
N THR A 54 7.81 -14.42 6.89
CA THR A 54 8.14 -13.99 8.25
C THR A 54 8.57 -12.53 8.20
N LEU A 55 7.63 -11.59 8.26
CA LEU A 55 7.93 -10.24 8.72
C LEU A 55 7.88 -10.28 10.25
N LEU A 56 9.01 -9.97 10.88
CA LEU A 56 9.22 -10.04 12.32
C LEU A 56 8.16 -9.17 13.05
N MET A 57 7.18 -9.81 13.68
CA MET A 57 6.16 -9.13 14.48
C MET A 57 6.49 -9.36 15.96
N ALA A 58 6.96 -8.34 16.65
CA ALA A 58 7.02 -8.33 18.11
C ALA A 58 5.69 -7.75 18.63
N GLY A 59 4.78 -8.62 19.08
CA GLY A 59 3.48 -8.24 19.64
C GLY A 59 2.39 -9.27 19.35
N ASP A 60 1.41 -9.37 20.25
CA ASP A 60 0.26 -10.25 20.08
C ASP A 60 -0.58 -9.78 18.89
N THR A 61 -0.71 -10.65 17.89
CA THR A 61 -1.53 -10.37 16.71
C THR A 61 -2.97 -10.71 17.00
N ILE A 62 -3.85 -9.72 16.95
CA ILE A 62 -5.30 -9.89 17.07
C ILE A 62 -5.88 -10.10 15.67
N VAL A 63 -6.80 -11.06 15.55
CA VAL A 63 -7.51 -11.37 14.30
C VAL A 63 -9.00 -11.12 14.53
N THR A 64 -9.61 -10.28 13.71
CA THR A 64 -11.04 -10.01 13.78
C THR A 64 -11.83 -11.02 12.94
N THR A 65 -13.15 -11.06 13.12
CA THR A 65 -14.04 -11.95 12.36
C THR A 65 -14.02 -11.66 10.86
N SER A 66 -13.72 -10.44 10.43
CA SER A 66 -13.61 -10.08 9.00
C SER A 66 -12.30 -10.56 8.37
N GLY A 67 -11.35 -11.03 9.18
CA GLY A 67 -10.02 -11.42 8.75
C GLY A 67 -8.99 -10.27 8.78
N LEU A 68 -9.39 -9.06 9.19
CA LEU A 68 -8.44 -8.01 9.54
C LEU A 68 -7.54 -8.50 10.67
N LYS A 69 -6.23 -8.27 10.55
CA LYS A 69 -5.30 -8.51 11.65
C LYS A 69 -4.66 -7.22 12.07
N TYR A 70 -4.41 -7.07 13.35
CA TYR A 70 -3.64 -5.95 13.83
C TYR A 70 -2.75 -6.29 15.01
N ILE A 71 -1.71 -5.48 15.16
CA ILE A 71 -0.82 -5.49 16.31
C ILE A 71 -0.86 -4.10 16.91
N GLU A 72 -1.12 -4.02 18.20
CA GLU A 72 -1.05 -2.77 18.94
C GLU A 72 0.42 -2.45 19.25
N ILE A 73 0.94 -1.39 18.62
CA ILE A 73 2.32 -0.93 18.83
C ILE A 73 2.34 0.00 20.04
N LYS A 74 1.36 0.90 20.13
CA LYS A 74 1.21 1.84 21.22
C LYS A 74 -0.28 2.02 21.51
N PRO A 75 -0.76 1.71 22.72
CA PRO A 75 -2.14 1.99 23.08
C PRO A 75 -2.38 3.51 23.15
N GLY A 76 -3.52 3.96 22.65
CA GLY A 76 -3.97 5.34 22.81
C GLY A 76 -4.71 5.53 24.13
N THR A 77 -4.80 6.78 24.58
CA THR A 77 -5.45 7.14 25.85
C THR A 77 -6.73 7.96 25.66
N GLY A 78 -6.95 8.51 24.47
CA GLY A 78 -8.13 9.34 24.20
C GLY A 78 -9.38 8.54 23.83
N GLY A 79 -10.38 9.27 23.31
CA GLY A 79 -11.63 8.70 22.80
C GLY A 79 -11.43 7.82 21.57
N SER A 80 -12.44 7.01 21.28
CA SER A 80 -12.51 6.19 20.07
C SER A 80 -13.47 6.83 19.05
N PRO A 81 -13.15 6.81 17.75
CA PRO A 81 -13.98 7.44 16.72
C PRO A 81 -15.38 6.83 16.66
N GLN A 82 -16.39 7.67 16.48
CA GLN A 82 -17.76 7.27 16.17
C GLN A 82 -18.01 7.41 14.67
N LYS A 83 -18.93 6.58 14.14
CA LYS A 83 -19.31 6.61 12.73
C LYS A 83 -19.69 8.03 12.28
N GLY A 84 -19.11 8.46 11.16
CA GLY A 84 -19.33 9.77 10.55
C GLY A 84 -18.44 10.89 11.08
N GLN A 85 -17.72 10.69 12.19
CA GLN A 85 -16.76 11.68 12.69
C GLN A 85 -15.55 11.81 11.77
N ARG A 86 -14.92 12.97 11.80
CA ARG A 86 -13.69 13.19 11.05
C ARG A 86 -12.51 12.75 11.89
N VAL A 87 -11.65 11.90 11.34
CA VAL A 87 -10.43 11.44 11.99
C VAL A 87 -9.21 12.00 11.28
N THR A 88 -8.15 12.25 12.03
CA THR A 88 -6.85 12.68 11.51
C THR A 88 -5.81 11.63 11.85
N VAL A 89 -5.07 11.13 10.85
CA VAL A 89 -4.08 10.05 11.03
C VAL A 89 -2.75 10.34 10.35
N HIS A 90 -1.69 9.81 10.93
CA HIS A 90 -0.47 9.49 10.18
C HIS A 90 -0.45 8.02 9.82
N TYR A 91 0.08 7.70 8.65
CA TYR A 91 0.23 6.32 8.19
C TYR A 91 1.40 6.12 7.24
N VAL A 92 1.83 4.86 7.15
CA VAL A 92 2.70 4.29 6.11
C VAL A 92 2.08 2.98 5.63
N GLY A 93 1.86 2.86 4.32
CA GLY A 93 1.31 1.68 3.65
C GLY A 93 2.36 0.96 2.81
N THR A 94 2.53 -0.34 3.05
CA THR A 94 3.49 -1.20 2.36
C THR A 94 2.86 -2.47 1.83
N LEU A 95 3.47 -3.03 0.80
CA LEU A 95 3.25 -4.43 0.42
C LEU A 95 3.95 -5.37 1.42
N LEU A 96 3.69 -6.68 1.31
CA LEU A 96 4.31 -7.70 2.17
C LEU A 96 5.83 -7.81 1.99
N ASP A 97 6.35 -7.39 0.84
CA ASP A 97 7.79 -7.31 0.55
C ASP A 97 8.44 -6.05 1.15
N GLY A 98 7.67 -5.19 1.84
CA GLY A 98 8.13 -3.95 2.44
C GLY A 98 8.13 -2.74 1.50
N LYS A 99 7.77 -2.90 0.22
CA LYS A 99 7.68 -1.78 -0.71
C LYS A 99 6.58 -0.81 -0.28
N ILE A 100 6.96 0.44 0.00
CA ILE A 100 6.02 1.52 0.30
C ILE A 100 5.25 1.88 -0.97
N PHE A 101 3.92 1.93 -0.87
CA PHE A 101 3.04 2.41 -1.95
C PHE A 101 2.29 3.69 -1.57
N SER A 102 2.20 4.01 -0.27
CA SER A 102 1.57 5.25 0.19
C SER A 102 2.09 5.65 1.57
N SER A 103 2.25 6.94 1.84
CA SER A 103 2.66 7.45 3.15
C SER A 103 2.22 8.90 3.32
N SER A 104 1.56 9.19 4.46
CA SER A 104 1.29 10.58 4.86
C SER A 104 2.57 11.33 5.26
N ARG A 105 3.59 10.60 5.74
CA ARG A 105 4.82 11.20 6.27
C ARG A 105 5.72 11.73 5.15
N THR A 106 5.74 11.05 4.00
CA THR A 106 6.45 11.55 2.81
C THR A 106 5.77 12.79 2.21
N ASN A 107 4.46 12.91 2.39
CA ASN A 107 3.67 14.04 1.91
C ASN A 107 3.69 15.23 2.88
N GLY A 108 4.27 15.07 4.07
CA GLY A 108 4.43 16.13 5.07
C GLY A 108 3.15 16.55 5.81
N ALA A 109 2.02 15.90 5.58
CA ALA A 109 0.74 16.26 6.19
C ALA A 109 -0.07 15.03 6.63
N PRO A 110 -0.76 15.08 7.79
CA PRO A 110 -1.73 14.08 8.17
C PRO A 110 -2.86 13.91 7.15
N PHE A 111 -3.47 12.73 7.13
CA PHE A 111 -4.63 12.45 6.29
C PHE A 111 -5.91 12.54 7.10
N GLU A 112 -6.92 13.22 6.54
CA GLU A 112 -8.22 13.39 7.17
C GLU A 112 -9.34 12.77 6.34
N PHE A 113 -10.25 12.06 6.99
CA PHE A 113 -11.40 11.43 6.35
C PHE A 113 -12.54 11.20 7.37
N ALA A 114 -13.75 10.94 6.86
CA ALA A 114 -14.89 10.52 7.69
C ALA A 114 -14.85 9.00 7.91
N ILE A 115 -14.90 8.58 9.18
CA ILE A 115 -14.76 7.17 9.56
C ILE A 115 -16.09 6.41 9.47
N GLY A 116 -16.05 5.16 8.98
CA GLY A 116 -17.20 4.24 9.03
C GLY A 116 -18.30 4.56 8.02
N VAL A 117 -17.98 5.34 6.98
CA VAL A 117 -18.90 5.72 5.90
C VAL A 117 -18.44 5.25 4.53
N GLY A 118 -17.39 4.41 4.46
CA GLY A 118 -16.87 3.88 3.20
C GLY A 118 -16.04 4.87 2.38
N GLN A 119 -15.51 5.92 3.00
CA GLN A 119 -14.61 6.87 2.34
C GLN A 119 -13.20 6.28 2.13
N VAL A 120 -12.83 5.29 2.93
CA VAL A 120 -11.55 4.56 2.87
C VAL A 120 -11.81 3.06 2.73
N ILE A 121 -10.74 2.28 2.58
CA ILE A 121 -10.82 0.82 2.53
C ILE A 121 -11.49 0.25 3.79
N LYS A 122 -12.23 -0.86 3.64
CA LYS A 122 -13.03 -1.46 4.73
C LYS A 122 -12.20 -1.79 5.96
N GLY A 123 -10.96 -2.27 5.76
CA GLY A 123 -10.05 -2.58 6.87
C GLY A 123 -9.66 -1.37 7.71
N TRP A 124 -9.61 -0.16 7.11
CA TRP A 124 -9.40 1.08 7.85
C TRP A 124 -10.63 1.50 8.61
N ASP A 125 -11.81 1.46 7.97
CA ASP A 125 -13.08 1.78 8.63
C ASP A 125 -13.29 0.89 9.87
N GLU A 126 -13.01 -0.41 9.77
CA GLU A 126 -13.09 -1.33 10.92
C GLU A 126 -11.97 -1.08 11.95
N GLY A 127 -10.71 -1.07 11.49
CA GLY A 127 -9.54 -1.04 12.37
C GLY A 127 -9.43 0.24 13.18
N ILE A 128 -9.59 1.40 12.52
CA ILE A 128 -9.42 2.72 13.14
C ILE A 128 -10.59 3.06 14.06
N SER A 129 -11.81 2.57 13.79
CA SER A 129 -12.96 2.77 14.69
C SER A 129 -12.74 2.19 16.08
N SER A 130 -11.91 1.15 16.21
CA SER A 130 -11.56 0.53 17.50
C SER A 130 -10.28 1.09 18.14
N MET A 131 -9.63 2.07 17.51
CA MET A 131 -8.45 2.73 18.06
C MET A 131 -8.83 3.79 19.09
N LYS A 132 -7.84 4.21 19.87
CA LYS A 132 -7.93 5.38 20.76
C LYS A 132 -6.97 6.45 20.26
N ILE A 133 -7.35 7.72 20.41
CA ILE A 133 -6.46 8.85 20.06
C ILE A 133 -5.11 8.70 20.80
N GLY A 134 -4.02 8.98 20.08
CA GLY A 134 -2.63 8.83 20.52
C GLY A 134 -2.04 7.43 20.36
N GLY A 135 -2.86 6.48 19.86
CA GLY A 135 -2.46 5.09 19.65
C GLY A 135 -1.91 4.83 18.25
N THR A 136 -1.03 3.84 18.17
CA THR A 136 -0.42 3.36 16.92
C THR A 136 -0.67 1.85 16.76
N ARG A 137 -1.17 1.45 15.59
CA ARG A 137 -1.40 0.05 15.24
C ARG A 137 -0.81 -0.29 13.89
N LYS A 138 -0.36 -1.53 13.76
CA LYS A 138 -0.04 -2.14 12.47
C LYS A 138 -1.18 -3.03 12.03
N PHE A 139 -1.80 -2.70 10.92
CA PHE A 139 -2.86 -3.48 10.27
C PHE A 139 -2.28 -4.34 9.15
N ILE A 140 -2.69 -5.61 9.10
CA ILE A 140 -2.47 -6.50 7.97
C ILE A 140 -3.85 -6.75 7.36
N ILE A 141 -4.06 -6.20 6.17
CA ILE A 141 -5.37 -6.08 5.55
C ILE A 141 -5.42 -7.02 4.34
N PRO A 142 -6.24 -8.09 4.39
CA PRO A 142 -6.44 -8.96 3.23
C PRO A 142 -7.12 -8.20 2.09
N ALA A 143 -6.98 -8.70 0.86
CA ALA A 143 -7.44 -8.02 -0.35
C ALA A 143 -8.92 -7.60 -0.29
N GLU A 144 -9.80 -8.46 0.23
CA GLU A 144 -11.25 -8.22 0.37
C GLU A 144 -11.61 -7.01 1.25
N LEU A 145 -10.72 -6.66 2.18
CA LEU A 145 -10.85 -5.49 3.05
C LEU A 145 -10.03 -4.29 2.54
N ALA A 146 -9.36 -4.44 1.40
CA ALA A 146 -8.52 -3.45 0.75
C ALA A 146 -9.02 -3.16 -0.68
N TYR A 147 -8.24 -3.56 -1.69
CA TYR A 147 -8.46 -3.23 -3.10
C TYR A 147 -8.93 -4.42 -3.96
N ALA A 148 -9.16 -5.57 -3.34
CA ALA A 148 -9.64 -6.81 -3.97
C ALA A 148 -8.89 -7.15 -5.27
N ASP A 149 -9.61 -7.64 -6.27
CA ASP A 149 -9.12 -8.03 -7.59
C ASP A 149 -8.66 -6.85 -8.48
N LYS A 150 -9.04 -5.62 -8.13
CA LYS A 150 -8.67 -4.43 -8.91
C LYS A 150 -7.27 -3.93 -8.63
N GLY A 151 -6.78 -4.13 -7.40
CA GLY A 151 -5.53 -3.49 -6.94
C GLY A 151 -5.64 -1.97 -6.89
N HIS A 152 -4.49 -1.29 -6.89
CA HIS A 152 -4.41 0.17 -6.83
C HIS A 152 -3.33 0.73 -7.77
N PRO A 153 -3.60 1.81 -8.53
CA PRO A 153 -2.63 2.42 -9.46
C PRO A 153 -1.29 2.83 -8.82
N ALA A 154 -1.27 3.07 -7.51
CA ALA A 154 -0.05 3.34 -6.74
C ALA A 154 0.88 2.12 -6.56
N GLY A 155 0.71 1.06 -7.35
CA GLY A 155 1.58 -0.12 -7.34
C GLY A 155 1.12 -1.25 -6.43
N VAL A 156 -0.17 -1.30 -6.06
CA VAL A 156 -0.74 -2.45 -5.34
C VAL A 156 -1.35 -3.42 -6.37
N PRO A 157 -0.86 -4.67 -6.46
CA PRO A 157 -1.40 -5.62 -7.42
C PRO A 157 -2.79 -6.12 -7.03
N PRO A 158 -3.56 -6.69 -7.98
CA PRO A 158 -4.75 -7.49 -7.71
C PRO A 158 -4.54 -8.52 -6.60
N ASN A 159 -5.55 -8.71 -5.76
CA ASN A 159 -5.58 -9.71 -4.68
C ASN A 159 -4.43 -9.58 -3.65
N ALA A 160 -3.81 -8.41 -3.55
CA ALA A 160 -2.72 -8.17 -2.63
C ALA A 160 -3.21 -8.02 -1.18
N THR A 161 -2.49 -8.65 -0.25
CA THR A 161 -2.52 -8.26 1.16
C THR A 161 -1.59 -7.08 1.35
N ILE A 162 -2.05 -6.06 2.07
CA ILE A 162 -1.29 -4.84 2.35
C ILE A 162 -1.12 -4.65 3.85
N VAL A 163 -0.06 -3.93 4.23
CA VAL A 163 0.25 -3.61 5.61
C VAL A 163 0.19 -2.10 5.78
N PHE A 164 -0.44 -1.64 6.85
CA PHE A 164 -0.43 -0.24 7.22
C PHE A 164 0.02 -0.08 8.67
N GLU A 165 0.96 0.81 8.91
CA GLU A 165 1.17 1.35 10.25
C GLU A 165 0.42 2.68 10.33
N VAL A 166 -0.47 2.81 11.30
CA VAL A 166 -1.38 3.96 11.46
C VAL A 166 -1.30 4.49 12.88
N GLU A 167 -1.18 5.80 13.01
CA GLU A 167 -1.22 6.57 14.24
C GLU A 167 -2.46 7.48 14.21
N LEU A 168 -3.34 7.34 15.21
CA LEU A 168 -4.54 8.16 15.33
C LEU A 168 -4.24 9.43 16.11
N LEU A 169 -4.27 10.58 15.44
CA LEU A 169 -3.88 11.87 16.01
C LEU A 169 -5.05 12.61 16.66
N GLY A 170 -6.26 12.47 16.12
CA GLY A 170 -7.42 13.21 16.61
C GLY A 170 -8.74 12.81 15.97
N ILE A 171 -9.82 13.29 16.59
CA ILE A 171 -11.21 13.13 16.18
C ILE A 171 -11.87 14.51 16.26
N ARG A 172 -12.72 14.85 15.28
CA ARG A 172 -13.53 16.06 15.23
C ARG A 172 -14.98 15.74 14.88
#